data_AF-A0A7J7ELG6-F1
#
_entry.id   AF-A0A7J7ELG6-F1
#
_cell.length_a   1.000
_cell.length_b   1.000
_cell.length_c   1.000
_cell.angle_alpha   90.00
_cell.angle_beta   90.00
_cell.angle_gamma   90.00
#
_symmetry.space_group_name_H-M   'P 1'
#
loop_
_entity.id
_entity.type
_entity.pdbx_description
1 polymer ?
#
loop_
_entity_poly.entity_id
_entity_poly.type
_entity_poly.pdbx_seq_one_letter_code
_entity_poly.pdbx_strand_id
1 'polypeptide(L)'
;MSRQGHPSRHLAAQKSFPEGASPSLCTEGFCARCHSCRPKMPAVQLLLLACVLWGAGARTAQLRKANDRSGRCQYTFSVASPNESSCPEQGQAMSAIQDLQRDSRAQRADLESIKGRLSSLEGLLHRLTLDQAAGPVEAQEGLQRELGTLRRERDQLETQTRELQTAYSNLLRDKTALEEEKRRLGAEKEDLARRLESSSQEVARLRRDQCPQAHSSSQDGPPGSREVSKWNLENLDFQELKSELTEVSASGILKESPSGQPRSEEGDTGCGDLVWVGEPLTLRTAEAITGKYGVWMRDPRPAHPATRETTWRVDTVGTDVRRVFEYELGSQFLQGYPSKVHVLPRPLESTGAVVYAGSLYFQGAESRTVVRYELNTETVRAERELPGAGYHGRFPYSWGGYTDIDLAVDETGLWVIYSTEEAKGAIVLSKLNPESLELEQTWETNIRKQSVANAFIICGTLYTVSSYSSPDAAVNFAYDTSTGSSRALTIPFKNRYQYSSMIDYNPLEKKLFAWDNFNMVTYDIKLSKM
;
A
#
# COMPACT_ATOMS: atom_id res chain seq x y z
N MET A 1 -27.64 -74.91 -53.08
CA MET A 1 -26.40 -75.39 -53.72
C MET A 1 -25.21 -75.02 -52.86
N SER A 2 -24.20 -75.86 -52.85
CA SER A 2 -23.17 -76.06 -51.82
C SER A 2 -22.17 -74.92 -51.60
N ARG A 3 -21.70 -74.82 -50.34
CA ARG A 3 -20.34 -74.58 -49.76
C ARG A 3 -19.37 -73.65 -50.54
N GLN A 4 -18.59 -72.76 -49.90
CA GLN A 4 -17.57 -73.06 -48.86
C GLN A 4 -16.91 -71.75 -48.36
N GLY A 5 -16.45 -71.68 -47.09
CA GLY A 5 -15.41 -70.71 -46.66
C GLY A 5 -15.55 -70.09 -45.26
N HIS A 6 -15.11 -70.82 -44.23
CA HIS A 6 -14.84 -70.38 -42.84
C HIS A 6 -13.38 -69.83 -42.75
N PRO A 7 -12.83 -69.32 -41.59
CA PRO A 7 -13.45 -68.83 -40.35
C PRO A 7 -12.74 -67.64 -39.60
N SER A 8 -13.48 -67.08 -38.62
CA SER A 8 -13.08 -66.75 -37.21
C SER A 8 -12.16 -65.57 -36.85
N ARG A 9 -12.27 -64.93 -35.67
CA ARG A 9 -13.30 -64.70 -34.62
C ARG A 9 -12.62 -63.75 -33.60
N HIS A 10 -13.25 -62.62 -33.25
CA HIS A 10 -13.86 -62.30 -31.95
C HIS A 10 -13.02 -62.33 -30.66
N LEU A 11 -13.21 -61.22 -29.91
CA LEU A 11 -12.95 -60.98 -28.48
C LEU A 11 -13.41 -62.10 -27.53
N ALA A 12 -12.68 -62.26 -26.41
CA ALA A 12 -13.14 -62.47 -25.02
C ALA A 12 -11.88 -62.37 -24.10
N ALA A 13 -11.74 -61.46 -23.14
CA ALA A 13 -12.35 -61.36 -21.80
C ALA A 13 -12.08 -62.56 -20.85
N GLN A 14 -11.22 -62.39 -19.82
CA GLN A 14 -11.57 -62.51 -18.37
C GLN A 14 -10.38 -62.51 -17.38
N LYS A 15 -10.54 -61.67 -16.33
CA LYS A 15 -10.26 -61.82 -14.87
C LYS A 15 -9.07 -62.64 -14.33
N SER A 16 -8.31 -62.02 -13.40
CA SER A 16 -8.34 -62.32 -11.93
C SER A 16 -7.30 -61.51 -11.12
N PHE A 17 -7.67 -61.10 -9.90
CA PHE A 17 -6.84 -60.44 -8.85
C PHE A 17 -5.86 -61.42 -8.15
N PRO A 18 -4.85 -60.90 -7.42
CA PRO A 18 -4.91 -60.97 -5.94
C PRO A 18 -4.43 -59.69 -5.20
N GLU A 19 -4.78 -59.63 -3.91
CA GLU A 19 -4.46 -58.60 -2.90
C GLU A 19 -2.99 -58.58 -2.43
N GLY A 20 -2.52 -57.41 -1.96
CA GLY A 20 -1.67 -57.31 -0.77
C GLY A 20 -0.37 -56.48 -0.87
N ALA A 21 -0.31 -55.43 -0.03
CA ALA A 21 0.86 -54.69 0.50
C ALA A 21 1.43 -53.46 -0.27
N SER A 22 1.31 -52.30 0.37
CA SER A 22 1.99 -51.00 0.15
C SER A 22 3.46 -51.02 0.68
N PRO A 23 4.25 -49.92 0.66
CA PRO A 23 4.44 -48.84 -0.32
C PRO A 23 5.94 -48.50 -0.56
N SER A 24 6.31 -47.82 -1.66
CA SER A 24 7.50 -46.95 -1.68
C SER A 24 7.52 -45.95 -2.86
N LEU A 25 8.18 -44.83 -2.56
CA LEU A 25 8.30 -43.53 -3.21
C LEU A 25 8.62 -43.47 -4.73
N CYS A 26 7.96 -42.51 -5.38
CA CYS A 26 8.47 -41.38 -6.20
C CYS A 26 9.86 -41.51 -6.87
N THR A 27 9.92 -41.33 -8.19
CA THR A 27 10.54 -40.13 -8.84
C THR A 27 10.30 -40.08 -10.36
N GLU A 28 10.26 -38.84 -10.85
CA GLU A 28 10.22 -38.30 -12.23
C GLU A 28 11.29 -38.93 -13.17
N GLY A 29 11.28 -38.86 -14.50
CA GLY A 29 10.48 -38.16 -15.50
C GLY A 29 11.06 -38.46 -16.90
N PHE A 30 10.17 -38.48 -17.90
CA PHE A 30 10.41 -38.40 -19.35
C PHE A 30 10.87 -36.95 -19.70
N CYS A 31 11.60 -36.58 -20.77
CA CYS A 31 12.10 -37.24 -21.97
C CYS A 31 13.10 -36.30 -22.69
N ALA A 32 13.84 -36.90 -23.64
CA ALA A 32 14.28 -36.34 -24.92
C ALA A 32 15.57 -35.48 -25.02
N ARG A 33 16.61 -36.17 -25.53
CA ARG A 33 17.69 -35.62 -26.35
C ARG A 33 17.15 -34.95 -27.62
N CYS A 34 17.75 -33.83 -28.01
CA CYS A 34 18.20 -33.61 -29.38
C CYS A 34 19.39 -32.62 -29.40
N HIS A 35 20.54 -33.13 -29.86
CA HIS A 35 21.78 -32.39 -30.04
C HIS A 35 21.85 -31.81 -31.45
N SER A 36 22.19 -30.52 -31.58
CA SER A 36 23.21 -30.04 -32.52
C SER A 36 23.57 -28.59 -32.21
N CYS A 37 24.88 -28.34 -32.10
CA CYS A 37 25.63 -27.08 -32.13
C CYS A 37 26.54 -26.91 -30.91
N ARG A 38 27.84 -27.19 -31.10
CA ARG A 38 28.90 -26.53 -30.33
C ARG A 38 29.01 -25.09 -30.84
N PRO A 39 29.30 -24.13 -29.96
CA PRO A 39 30.65 -23.58 -29.97
C PRO A 39 31.29 -23.42 -28.59
N LYS A 40 32.61 -23.26 -28.65
CA LYS A 40 33.57 -23.05 -27.58
C LYS A 40 33.18 -21.87 -26.67
N MET A 41 33.22 -22.06 -25.34
CA MET A 41 33.57 -21.02 -24.36
C MET A 41 33.63 -21.64 -22.94
N PRO A 42 34.83 -21.90 -22.36
CA PRO A 42 34.95 -22.50 -21.04
C PRO A 42 34.55 -21.55 -19.89
N ALA A 43 34.32 -20.26 -20.16
CA ALA A 43 33.95 -19.26 -19.17
C ALA A 43 32.45 -19.32 -18.77
N VAL A 44 31.56 -19.79 -19.67
CA VAL A 44 30.11 -19.81 -19.41
C VAL A 44 29.70 -21.01 -18.55
N GLN A 45 30.46 -22.11 -18.61
CA GLN A 45 30.22 -23.30 -17.79
C GLN A 45 30.59 -23.08 -16.31
N LEU A 46 31.60 -22.25 -16.03
CA LEU A 46 31.96 -21.82 -14.67
C LEU A 46 30.95 -20.83 -14.07
N LEU A 47 30.37 -19.95 -14.89
CA LEU A 47 29.30 -19.03 -14.47
C LEU A 47 27.97 -19.74 -14.21
N LEU A 48 27.64 -20.78 -14.99
CA LEU A 48 26.45 -21.61 -14.74
C LEU A 48 26.61 -22.54 -13.53
N LEU A 49 27.81 -23.07 -13.27
CA LEU A 49 28.11 -23.81 -12.03
C LEU A 49 28.11 -22.90 -10.79
N ALA A 50 28.55 -21.64 -10.92
CA ALA A 50 28.44 -20.65 -9.85
C ALA A 50 26.97 -20.23 -9.59
N CYS A 51 26.14 -20.16 -10.63
CA CYS A 51 24.70 -19.87 -10.46
C CYS A 51 23.93 -21.05 -9.85
N VAL A 52 24.35 -22.31 -10.07
CA VAL A 52 23.75 -23.47 -9.40
C VAL A 52 24.23 -23.60 -7.94
N LEU A 53 25.41 -23.09 -7.59
CA LEU A 53 25.91 -23.06 -6.20
C LEU A 53 25.46 -21.85 -5.38
N TRP A 54 24.96 -20.77 -6.01
CA TRP A 54 24.36 -19.62 -5.33
C TRP A 54 22.84 -19.47 -5.52
N GLY A 55 22.20 -20.40 -6.23
CA GLY A 55 20.76 -20.40 -6.53
C GLY A 55 19.91 -21.37 -5.71
N ALA A 56 20.38 -21.87 -4.56
CA ALA A 56 19.64 -22.79 -3.71
C ALA A 56 19.21 -22.16 -2.37
N GLY A 57 18.58 -20.99 -2.43
CA GLY A 57 17.83 -20.40 -1.32
C GLY A 57 16.35 -20.75 -1.39
N ALA A 58 16.00 -22.03 -1.58
CA ALA A 58 14.62 -22.47 -1.55
C ALA A 58 14.05 -22.23 -0.15
N ARG A 59 13.24 -21.17 0.00
CA ARG A 59 12.48 -20.87 1.22
C ARG A 59 11.34 -21.88 1.34
N THR A 60 11.63 -23.07 1.86
CA THR A 60 10.61 -24.06 2.20
C THR A 60 10.37 -24.01 3.71
N ALA A 61 9.16 -23.67 4.13
CA ALA A 61 8.73 -23.93 5.49
C ALA A 61 8.70 -25.45 5.71
N GLN A 62 9.40 -25.94 6.74
CA GLN A 62 9.45 -27.37 7.03
C GLN A 62 8.48 -27.71 8.15
N LEU A 63 7.46 -28.49 7.81
CA LEU A 63 6.56 -29.13 8.77
C LEU A 63 7.09 -30.53 9.07
N ARG A 64 7.49 -30.77 10.32
CA ARG A 64 7.87 -32.10 10.80
C ARG A 64 6.82 -32.63 11.76
N LYS A 65 6.38 -33.85 11.52
CA LYS A 65 5.55 -34.62 12.44
C LYS A 65 6.42 -35.67 13.13
N ALA A 66 6.48 -35.63 14.45
CA ALA A 66 7.14 -36.64 15.27
C ALA A 66 6.20 -37.07 16.39
N ASN A 67 6.35 -38.30 16.89
CA ASN A 67 5.61 -38.72 18.09
C ASN A 67 6.51 -38.53 19.31
N ASP A 68 5.95 -37.98 20.38
CA ASP A 68 6.66 -37.97 21.66
C ASP A 68 6.72 -39.37 22.27
N ARG A 69 7.51 -39.53 23.35
CA ARG A 69 7.67 -40.83 24.04
C ARG A 69 6.37 -41.35 24.68
N SER A 70 5.30 -40.55 24.70
CA SER A 70 3.97 -40.93 25.18
C SER A 70 2.99 -41.28 24.06
N GLY A 71 3.45 -41.31 22.81
CA GLY A 71 2.64 -41.67 21.64
C GLY A 71 1.78 -40.54 21.09
N ARG A 72 1.95 -39.30 21.55
CA ARG A 72 1.18 -38.14 21.07
C ARG A 72 1.88 -37.50 19.87
N CYS A 73 1.13 -37.21 18.80
CA CYS A 73 1.68 -36.56 17.61
C CYS A 73 2.03 -35.10 17.91
N GLN A 74 3.32 -34.76 17.80
CA GLN A 74 3.86 -33.42 17.89
C GLN A 74 4.17 -32.90 16.48
N TYR A 75 3.59 -31.75 16.15
CA TYR A 75 3.82 -31.07 14.87
C TYR A 75 4.70 -29.86 15.12
N THR A 76 5.89 -29.84 14.53
CA THR A 76 6.86 -28.76 14.64
C THR A 76 6.95 -28.06 13.30
N PHE A 77 6.64 -26.77 13.30
CA PHE A 77 6.75 -25.92 12.13
C PHE A 77 7.94 -25.00 12.30
N SER A 78 8.92 -25.13 11.41
CA SER A 78 10.11 -24.30 11.40
C SER A 78 10.10 -23.43 10.14
N VAL A 79 10.07 -22.12 10.34
CA VAL A 79 10.27 -21.12 9.28
C VAL A 79 11.62 -20.48 9.50
N ALA A 80 12.39 -20.32 8.43
CA ALA A 80 13.58 -19.49 8.47
C ALA A 80 13.15 -18.06 8.83
N SER A 81 13.66 -17.51 9.93
CA SER A 81 13.57 -16.09 10.20
C SER A 81 14.10 -15.35 8.96
N PRO A 82 13.44 -14.29 8.48
CA PRO A 82 14.07 -13.43 7.50
C PRO A 82 15.41 -13.01 8.09
N ASN A 83 16.52 -13.18 7.35
CA ASN A 83 17.60 -12.22 7.53
C ASN A 83 16.94 -10.88 7.26
N GLU A 84 16.84 -10.06 8.31
CA GLU A 84 16.54 -8.64 8.16
C GLU A 84 17.39 -8.16 6.98
N SER A 85 16.76 -7.57 5.96
CA SER A 85 17.51 -6.79 4.98
C SER A 85 18.24 -5.75 5.80
N SER A 86 19.53 -6.00 6.05
CA SER A 86 20.32 -5.25 7.02
C SER A 86 20.12 -3.78 6.72
N CYS A 87 19.58 -3.04 7.70
CA CYS A 87 19.86 -1.62 7.78
C CYS A 87 21.36 -1.46 7.55
N PRO A 88 21.83 -0.45 6.77
CA PRO A 88 23.25 -0.29 6.50
C PRO A 88 24.00 -0.47 7.81
N GLU A 89 24.93 -1.44 7.83
CA GLU A 89 25.62 -1.84 9.06
C GLU A 89 26.14 -0.58 9.74
N GLN A 90 26.17 -0.55 11.07
CA GLN A 90 26.60 0.63 11.84
C GLN A 90 27.94 1.22 11.34
N GLY A 91 28.79 0.40 10.71
CA GLY A 91 30.01 0.82 10.01
C GLY A 91 29.81 1.67 8.74
N GLN A 92 28.77 1.42 7.92
CA GLN A 92 28.47 2.17 6.69
C GLN A 92 27.92 3.57 6.97
N ALA A 93 27.08 3.71 8.00
CA ALA A 93 26.61 5.03 8.44
C ALA A 93 27.74 5.84 9.10
N MET A 94 28.61 5.18 9.86
CA MET A 94 29.78 5.81 10.48
C MET A 94 30.84 6.19 9.44
N SER A 95 31.02 5.44 8.35
CA SER A 95 31.93 5.81 7.27
C SER A 95 31.43 7.05 6.53
N ALA A 96 30.12 7.13 6.22
CA ALA A 96 29.54 8.31 5.59
C ALA A 96 29.70 9.59 6.44
N ILE A 97 29.54 9.49 7.77
CA ILE A 97 29.78 10.61 8.68
C ILE A 97 31.27 11.00 8.71
N GLN A 98 32.18 10.02 8.68
CA GLN A 98 33.62 10.28 8.64
C GLN A 98 34.06 10.91 7.32
N ASP A 99 33.47 10.51 6.20
CA ASP A 99 33.75 11.05 4.87
C ASP A 99 33.30 12.52 4.79
N LEU A 100 32.08 12.83 5.23
CA LEU A 100 31.59 14.20 5.36
C LEU A 100 32.47 15.06 6.29
N GLN A 101 33.04 14.47 7.34
CA GLN A 101 33.96 15.14 8.25
C GLN A 101 35.36 15.37 7.64
N ARG A 102 35.78 14.57 6.65
CA ARG A 102 36.99 14.86 5.86
C ARG A 102 36.73 15.96 4.85
N ASP A 103 35.59 15.92 4.17
CA ASP A 103 35.21 16.93 3.17
C ASP A 103 35.05 18.31 3.80
N SER A 104 34.41 18.39 4.97
CA SER A 104 34.29 19.64 5.74
C SER A 104 35.65 20.21 6.17
N ARG A 105 36.63 19.34 6.48
CA ARG A 105 37.99 19.75 6.84
C ARG A 105 38.78 20.23 5.63
N ALA A 106 38.63 19.56 4.49
CA ALA A 106 39.25 19.98 3.23
C ALA A 106 38.74 21.36 2.78
N GLN A 107 37.42 21.57 2.78
CA GLN A 107 36.82 22.86 2.41
C GLN A 107 37.24 23.99 3.34
N ARG A 108 37.40 23.73 4.65
CA ARG A 108 37.96 24.72 5.60
C ARG A 108 39.41 25.07 5.30
N ALA A 109 40.23 24.11 4.91
CA ALA A 109 41.62 24.36 4.55
C ALA A 109 41.73 25.20 3.26
N ASP A 110 40.89 24.91 2.26
CA ASP A 110 40.81 25.69 1.02
C ASP A 110 40.36 27.13 1.26
N LEU A 111 39.37 27.33 2.15
CA LEU A 111 38.92 28.66 2.58
C LEU A 111 40.05 29.48 3.20
N GLU A 112 40.82 28.89 4.12
CA GLU A 112 41.93 29.57 4.78
C GLU A 112 43.09 29.87 3.81
N SER A 113 43.35 28.98 2.85
CA SER A 113 44.29 29.22 1.76
C SER A 113 43.90 30.42 0.89
N ILE A 114 42.62 30.52 0.50
CA ILE A 114 42.09 31.63 -0.29
C ILE A 114 42.13 32.94 0.49
N LYS A 115 41.79 32.95 1.78
CA LYS A 115 41.94 34.13 2.66
C LYS A 115 43.39 34.61 2.72
N GLY A 116 44.35 33.68 2.82
CA GLY A 116 45.78 34.00 2.81
C GLY A 116 46.23 34.65 1.49
N ARG A 117 45.80 34.10 0.35
CA ARG A 117 46.07 34.68 -0.98
C ARG A 117 45.46 36.07 -1.14
N LEU A 118 44.22 36.27 -0.65
CA LEU A 118 43.52 37.55 -0.70
C LEU A 118 44.27 38.63 0.09
N SER A 119 44.71 38.31 1.31
CA SER A 119 45.47 39.21 2.18
C SER A 119 46.81 39.63 1.56
N SER A 120 47.50 38.69 0.90
CA SER A 120 48.75 38.98 0.17
C SER A 120 48.52 39.92 -1.03
N LEU A 121 47.48 39.65 -1.83
CA LEU A 121 47.11 40.47 -2.99
C LEU A 121 46.63 41.87 -2.58
N GLU A 122 45.83 41.99 -1.52
CA GLU A 122 45.40 43.27 -0.96
C GLU A 122 46.60 44.08 -0.43
N GLY A 123 47.57 43.42 0.20
CA GLY A 123 48.82 44.05 0.63
C GLY A 123 49.70 44.55 -0.53
N LEU A 124 49.80 43.78 -1.62
CA LEU A 124 50.52 44.19 -2.83
C LEU A 124 49.83 45.38 -3.52
N LEU A 125 48.50 45.36 -3.61
CA LEU A 125 47.71 46.45 -4.19
C LEU A 125 47.84 47.73 -3.36
N HIS A 126 47.85 47.62 -2.04
CA HIS A 126 48.08 48.76 -1.14
C HIS A 126 49.48 49.37 -1.28
N ARG A 127 50.52 48.56 -1.48
CA ARG A 127 51.88 49.06 -1.74
C ARG A 127 51.99 49.77 -3.10
N LEU A 128 51.40 49.20 -4.14
CA LEU A 128 51.37 49.79 -5.49
C LEU A 128 50.57 51.09 -5.58
N THR A 129 49.57 51.26 -4.70
CA THR A 129 48.76 52.49 -4.64
C THR A 129 49.41 53.60 -3.81
N LEU A 130 50.33 53.25 -2.89
CA LEU A 130 51.11 54.21 -2.09
C LEU A 130 52.36 54.71 -2.84
N ASP A 131 53.04 53.86 -3.61
CA ASP A 131 54.17 54.24 -4.47
C ASP A 131 53.67 54.78 -5.84
N GLN A 132 53.19 56.03 -5.87
CA GLN A 132 52.93 56.72 -7.14
C GLN A 132 54.25 57.02 -7.89
N ALA A 133 54.68 56.10 -8.75
CA ALA A 133 55.49 56.41 -9.94
C ALA A 133 55.49 55.25 -10.97
N ALA A 134 54.71 55.41 -12.04
CA ALA A 134 54.92 54.79 -13.36
C ALA A 134 55.02 53.23 -13.45
N GLY A 135 54.00 52.51 -12.99
CA GLY A 135 53.77 51.10 -13.38
C GLY A 135 52.73 50.95 -14.51
N PRO A 136 52.75 49.88 -15.33
CA PRO A 136 51.81 49.71 -16.44
C PRO A 136 50.38 49.55 -15.92
N VAL A 137 49.48 50.42 -16.36
CA VAL A 137 48.04 50.44 -15.99
C VAL A 137 47.36 49.06 -16.19
N GLU A 138 47.82 48.28 -17.17
CA GLU A 138 47.34 46.92 -17.45
C GLU A 138 47.62 45.93 -16.31
N ALA A 139 48.74 46.05 -15.59
CA ALA A 139 49.09 45.17 -14.48
C ALA A 139 48.19 45.41 -13.25
N GLN A 140 47.79 46.66 -13.03
CA GLN A 140 46.92 47.05 -11.93
C GLN A 140 45.47 46.61 -12.18
N GLU A 141 44.97 46.75 -13.42
CA GLU A 141 43.67 46.21 -13.81
C GLU A 141 43.61 44.67 -13.73
N GLY A 142 44.70 43.98 -14.12
CA GLY A 142 44.82 42.54 -14.02
C GLY A 142 44.69 42.03 -12.58
N LEU A 143 45.45 42.63 -11.65
CA LEU A 143 45.34 42.31 -10.21
C LEU A 143 43.94 42.57 -9.66
N GLN A 144 43.30 43.66 -10.09
CA GLN A 144 41.98 44.05 -9.57
C GLN A 144 40.86 43.12 -10.06
N ARG A 145 40.97 42.56 -11.28
CA ARG A 145 40.09 41.49 -11.76
C ARG A 145 40.29 40.19 -10.99
N GLU A 146 41.54 39.79 -10.74
CA GLU A 146 41.87 38.57 -9.98
C GLU A 146 41.42 38.65 -8.52
N LEU A 147 41.52 39.83 -7.90
CA LEU A 147 41.01 40.09 -6.56
C LEU A 147 39.47 40.03 -6.51
N GLY A 148 38.80 40.50 -7.56
CA GLY A 148 37.35 40.40 -7.73
C GLY A 148 36.83 38.97 -7.99
N THR A 149 37.62 38.11 -8.64
CA THR A 149 37.29 36.68 -8.78
C THR A 149 37.49 35.93 -7.47
N LEU A 150 38.61 36.14 -6.78
CA LEU A 150 38.90 35.48 -5.50
C LEU A 150 37.92 35.90 -4.38
N ARG A 151 37.42 37.14 -4.39
CA ARG A 151 36.36 37.58 -3.47
C ARG A 151 35.05 36.81 -3.67
N ARG A 152 34.64 36.58 -4.93
CA ARG A 152 33.44 35.81 -5.26
C ARG A 152 33.60 34.33 -4.87
N GLU A 153 34.75 33.73 -5.14
CA GLU A 153 35.05 32.35 -4.74
C GLU A 153 35.04 32.18 -3.22
N ARG A 154 35.62 33.14 -2.47
CA ARG A 154 35.52 33.17 -1.00
C ARG A 154 34.07 33.22 -0.53
N ASP A 155 33.27 34.15 -1.05
CA ASP A 155 31.88 34.33 -0.60
C ASP A 155 31.04 33.06 -0.88
N GLN A 156 31.31 32.38 -1.99
CA GLN A 156 30.72 31.10 -2.34
C GLN A 156 31.14 29.98 -1.37
N LEU A 157 32.44 29.84 -1.08
CA LEU A 157 32.98 28.85 -0.14
C LEU A 157 32.52 29.10 1.30
N GLU A 158 32.38 30.35 1.73
CA GLU A 158 31.82 30.69 3.05
C GLU A 158 30.35 30.26 3.17
N THR A 159 29.58 30.44 2.10
CA THR A 159 28.17 30.01 2.05
C THR A 159 28.07 28.48 2.12
N GLN A 160 28.84 27.77 1.29
CA GLN A 160 28.89 26.30 1.32
C GLN A 160 29.36 25.75 2.68
N THR A 161 30.34 26.39 3.32
CA THR A 161 30.81 25.99 4.65
C THR A 161 29.72 26.12 5.72
N ARG A 162 28.90 27.19 5.66
CA ARG A 162 27.78 27.41 6.59
C ARG A 162 26.66 26.40 6.38
N GLU A 163 26.32 26.11 5.12
CA GLU A 163 25.31 25.10 4.76
C GLU A 163 25.74 23.72 5.23
N LEU A 164 26.99 23.32 4.95
CA LEU A 164 27.52 22.02 5.37
C LEU A 164 27.60 21.90 6.90
N GLN A 165 27.93 22.98 7.61
CA GLN A 165 27.95 23.00 9.08
C GLN A 165 26.54 22.84 9.66
N THR A 166 25.54 23.46 9.03
CA THR A 166 24.13 23.32 9.43
C THR A 166 23.65 21.89 9.19
N ALA A 167 23.92 21.33 8.00
CA ALA A 167 23.60 19.95 7.66
C ALA A 167 24.24 18.94 8.63
N TYR A 168 25.51 19.13 8.98
CA TYR A 168 26.20 18.29 9.97
C TYR A 168 25.56 18.37 11.36
N SER A 169 25.16 19.56 11.80
CA SER A 169 24.50 19.75 13.10
C SER A 169 23.13 19.07 13.17
N ASN A 170 22.37 19.10 12.07
CA ASN A 170 21.08 18.42 11.95
C ASN A 170 21.27 16.91 11.98
N LEU A 171 22.25 16.39 11.21
CA LEU A 171 22.54 14.96 11.17
C LEU A 171 22.97 14.40 12.53
N LEU A 172 23.70 15.19 13.32
CA LEU A 172 24.07 14.81 14.69
C LEU A 172 22.86 14.74 15.62
N ARG A 173 21.91 15.68 15.49
CA ARG A 173 20.64 15.65 16.23
C ARG A 173 19.80 14.44 15.85
N ASP A 174 19.68 14.16 14.57
CA ASP A 174 18.92 13.01 14.05
C ASP A 174 19.53 11.70 14.51
N LYS A 175 20.87 11.57 14.51
CA LYS A 175 21.57 10.43 15.09
C LYS A 175 21.18 10.21 16.55
N THR A 176 21.21 11.27 17.37
CA THR A 176 20.85 11.14 18.80
C THR A 176 19.38 10.76 19.01
N ALA A 177 18.47 11.29 18.18
CA ALA A 177 17.07 10.94 18.23
C ALA A 177 16.83 9.47 17.84
N LEU A 178 17.50 8.99 16.80
CA LEU A 178 17.44 7.59 16.36
C LEU A 178 18.05 6.63 17.38
N GLU A 179 19.12 7.02 18.07
CA GLU A 179 19.71 6.20 19.14
C GLU A 179 18.74 6.04 20.33
N GLU A 180 18.02 7.10 20.70
CA GLU A 180 17.02 7.01 21.76
C GLU A 180 15.79 6.21 21.34
N GLU A 181 15.33 6.37 20.10
CA GLU A 181 14.23 5.56 19.55
C GLU A 181 14.61 4.07 19.47
N LYS A 182 15.83 3.75 19.05
CA LYS A 182 16.38 2.39 19.08
C LYS A 182 16.36 1.81 20.49
N ARG A 183 16.73 2.61 21.50
CA ARG A 183 16.69 2.20 22.91
C ARG A 183 15.25 1.95 23.38
N ARG A 184 14.31 2.81 23.01
CA ARG A 184 12.87 2.68 23.30
C ARG A 184 12.31 1.39 22.70
N LEU A 185 12.54 1.16 21.41
CA LEU A 185 12.08 -0.04 20.71
C LEU A 185 12.74 -1.31 21.26
N GLY A 186 14.00 -1.24 21.69
CA GLY A 186 14.67 -2.33 22.40
C GLY A 186 13.96 -2.73 23.68
N ALA A 187 13.60 -1.74 24.52
CA ALA A 187 12.86 -1.98 25.76
C ALA A 187 11.45 -2.54 25.51
N GLU A 188 10.75 -2.05 24.48
CA GLU A 188 9.43 -2.55 24.09
C GLU A 188 9.49 -3.99 23.57
N LYS A 189 10.51 -4.32 22.78
CA LYS A 189 10.78 -5.69 22.32
C LYS A 189 11.02 -6.65 23.49
N GLU A 190 11.81 -6.24 24.48
CA GLU A 190 12.02 -7.04 25.69
C GLU A 190 10.73 -7.22 26.49
N ASP A 191 9.90 -6.19 26.62
CA ASP A 191 8.61 -6.29 27.30
C ASP A 191 7.65 -7.25 26.61
N LEU A 192 7.52 -7.13 25.28
CA LEU A 192 6.72 -8.04 24.46
C LEU A 192 7.22 -9.47 24.56
N ALA A 193 8.53 -9.70 24.55
CA ALA A 193 9.11 -11.03 24.74
C ALA A 193 8.74 -11.61 26.11
N ARG A 194 8.78 -10.81 27.19
CA ARG A 194 8.35 -11.25 28.53
C ARG A 194 6.85 -11.58 28.57
N ARG A 195 6.00 -10.76 27.94
CA ARG A 195 4.55 -11.02 27.87
C ARG A 195 4.23 -12.28 27.09
N LEU A 196 4.93 -12.50 25.98
CA LEU A 196 4.77 -13.70 25.16
C LEU A 196 5.17 -14.96 25.93
N GLU A 197 6.29 -14.91 26.66
CA GLU A 197 6.74 -16.00 27.51
C GLU A 197 5.74 -16.27 28.66
N SER A 198 5.24 -15.23 29.31
CA SER A 198 4.20 -15.36 30.35
C SER A 198 2.92 -15.99 29.80
N SER A 199 2.45 -15.55 28.63
CA SER A 199 1.27 -16.13 27.98
C SER A 199 1.52 -17.58 27.55
N SER A 200 2.72 -17.90 27.08
CA SER A 200 3.13 -19.26 26.71
C SER A 200 3.13 -20.20 27.92
N GLN A 201 3.66 -19.73 29.06
CA GLN A 201 3.66 -20.46 30.32
C GLN A 201 2.25 -20.69 30.86
N GLU A 202 1.36 -19.70 30.74
CA GLU A 202 -0.04 -19.82 31.14
C GLU A 202 -0.79 -20.83 30.27
N VAL A 203 -0.60 -20.79 28.94
CA VAL A 203 -1.14 -21.79 28.02
C VAL A 203 -0.59 -23.19 28.33
N ALA A 204 0.69 -23.30 28.68
CA ALA A 204 1.29 -24.57 29.09
C ALA A 204 0.77 -25.09 30.43
N ARG A 205 0.40 -24.19 31.37
CA ARG A 205 -0.31 -24.52 32.61
C ARG A 205 -1.70 -25.05 32.33
N LEU A 206 -2.50 -24.30 31.57
CA LEU A 206 -3.86 -24.68 31.19
C LEU A 206 -3.91 -26.00 30.41
N ARG A 207 -2.85 -26.33 29.66
CA ARG A 207 -2.71 -27.62 28.97
C ARG A 207 -2.29 -28.79 29.90
N ARG A 208 -1.68 -28.49 31.05
CA ARG A 208 -1.25 -29.49 32.05
C ARG A 208 -2.34 -29.83 33.05
N ASP A 209 -3.27 -28.91 33.30
CA ASP A 209 -4.41 -29.16 34.17
C ASP A 209 -5.37 -30.17 33.50
N GLN A 210 -5.43 -31.39 34.04
CA GLN A 210 -6.41 -32.39 33.60
C GLN A 210 -7.78 -32.09 34.20
N CYS A 211 -8.81 -32.08 33.35
CA CYS A 211 -10.20 -32.06 33.81
C CYS A 211 -10.48 -33.34 34.62
N PRO A 212 -11.10 -33.26 35.82
CA PRO A 212 -11.37 -34.45 36.61
C PRO A 212 -12.39 -35.32 35.88
N GLN A 213 -12.02 -36.58 35.64
CA GLN A 213 -12.98 -37.58 35.23
C GLN A 213 -13.91 -37.92 36.37
N ALA A 214 -15.07 -38.34 35.94
CA ALA A 214 -16.26 -38.43 36.72
C ALA A 214 -16.72 -39.94 36.48
N HIS A 215 -17.52 -40.61 37.34
CA HIS A 215 -18.20 -41.94 37.25
C HIS A 215 -19.66 -42.00 37.79
N SER A 216 -20.71 -42.08 36.95
CA SER A 216 -22.13 -41.96 37.37
C SER A 216 -22.75 -43.20 38.01
N SER A 217 -23.68 -42.99 38.95
CA SER A 217 -24.83 -43.89 39.23
C SER A 217 -25.95 -43.13 39.94
N SER A 218 -27.20 -43.56 39.73
CA SER A 218 -28.47 -42.87 40.01
C SER A 218 -29.41 -43.72 40.88
N GLN A 219 -30.15 -43.12 41.84
CA GLN A 219 -31.63 -43.19 42.04
C GLN A 219 -32.14 -42.74 43.44
N ASP A 220 -33.37 -42.18 43.39
CA ASP A 220 -34.43 -41.98 44.43
C ASP A 220 -34.37 -40.82 45.46
N GLY A 221 -35.54 -40.16 45.64
CA GLY A 221 -35.75 -38.81 46.22
C GLY A 221 -35.93 -38.69 47.77
N PRO A 222 -36.79 -37.76 48.25
CA PRO A 222 -36.52 -36.39 48.75
C PRO A 222 -36.61 -36.29 50.31
N PRO A 223 -36.66 -35.11 50.98
CA PRO A 223 -36.27 -33.75 50.63
C PRO A 223 -35.22 -33.14 51.60
N GLY A 224 -34.46 -32.17 51.10
CA GLY A 224 -33.91 -31.11 51.94
C GLY A 224 -32.45 -31.25 52.40
N SER A 225 -31.77 -30.12 52.28
CA SER A 225 -30.53 -29.75 52.94
C SER A 225 -29.21 -30.24 52.33
N ARG A 226 -28.63 -29.31 51.58
CA ARG A 226 -27.21 -28.91 51.55
C ARG A 226 -26.19 -29.88 50.94
N GLU A 227 -25.21 -29.18 50.35
CA GLU A 227 -23.87 -29.62 49.99
C GLU A 227 -23.68 -30.27 48.61
N VAL A 228 -23.38 -29.36 47.68
CA VAL A 228 -22.42 -29.48 46.58
C VAL A 228 -21.48 -30.69 46.73
N SER A 229 -21.58 -31.66 45.82
CA SER A 229 -20.45 -32.50 45.38
C SER A 229 -20.78 -33.30 44.11
N LYS A 230 -19.90 -33.15 43.12
CA LYS A 230 -19.35 -34.23 42.28
C LYS A 230 -20.32 -34.95 41.31
N TRP A 231 -20.43 -34.42 40.09
CA TRP A 231 -20.89 -35.23 38.95
C TRP A 231 -19.77 -36.09 38.42
N ASN A 232 -20.18 -37.28 38.03
CA ASN A 232 -19.37 -38.45 37.85
C ASN A 232 -19.88 -39.03 36.46
N LEU A 233 -19.03 -39.02 35.39
CA LEU A 233 -18.98 -39.50 33.98
C LEU A 233 -19.12 -41.05 33.86
N GLU A 234 -20.23 -41.60 33.40
CA GLU A 234 -20.23 -42.87 32.65
C GLU A 234 -21.64 -43.18 32.16
N ASN A 235 -21.79 -43.12 30.84
CA ASN A 235 -23.01 -43.25 30.04
C ASN A 235 -23.95 -42.05 30.06
N LEU A 236 -23.53 -40.99 29.37
CA LEU A 236 -24.41 -40.41 28.37
C LEU A 236 -23.90 -40.89 27.03
N ASP A 237 -24.70 -41.74 26.38
CA ASP A 237 -24.68 -41.95 24.95
C ASP A 237 -24.38 -40.61 24.29
N PHE A 238 -23.39 -40.58 23.40
CA PHE A 238 -23.30 -39.47 22.46
C PHE A 238 -24.57 -39.51 21.61
N GLN A 239 -25.63 -38.86 22.07
CA GLN A 239 -26.47 -38.13 21.13
C GLN A 239 -25.51 -37.14 20.49
N GLU A 240 -25.09 -37.48 19.27
CA GLU A 240 -24.77 -36.47 18.28
C GLU A 240 -25.84 -35.39 18.46
N LEU A 241 -25.45 -34.23 19.03
CA LEU A 241 -26.13 -33.01 18.65
C LEU A 241 -25.66 -32.77 17.23
N LYS A 242 -26.25 -33.55 16.33
CA LYS A 242 -26.44 -33.18 14.94
C LYS A 242 -27.19 -31.86 15.08
N SER A 243 -26.44 -30.76 15.03
CA SER A 243 -27.03 -29.58 14.43
C SER A 243 -27.42 -30.09 13.05
N GLU A 244 -28.70 -30.40 12.88
CA GLU A 244 -29.29 -30.23 11.58
C GLU A 244 -29.02 -28.76 11.26
N LEU A 245 -27.95 -28.55 10.52
CA LEU A 245 -27.87 -27.48 9.57
C LEU A 245 -29.14 -27.66 8.76
N THR A 246 -30.20 -26.94 9.14
CA THR A 246 -31.31 -26.73 8.26
C THR A 246 -30.68 -26.03 7.07
N GLU A 247 -30.40 -26.79 6.02
CA GLU A 247 -30.10 -26.23 4.72
C GLU A 247 -31.29 -25.33 4.41
N VAL A 248 -31.10 -24.03 4.64
CA VAL A 248 -32.00 -23.05 4.08
C VAL A 248 -31.73 -23.15 2.59
N SER A 249 -32.58 -23.89 1.89
CA SER A 249 -32.57 -23.95 0.43
C SER A 249 -32.37 -22.54 -0.10
N ALA A 250 -31.41 -22.40 -1.02
CA ALA A 250 -31.16 -21.20 -1.82
C ALA A 250 -32.33 -20.89 -2.78
N SER A 251 -33.56 -21.14 -2.34
CA SER A 251 -34.82 -20.82 -3.01
C SER A 251 -35.79 -20.05 -2.07
N GLY A 252 -35.35 -19.64 -0.88
CA GLY A 252 -36.18 -18.89 0.10
C GLY A 252 -35.83 -17.41 0.30
N ILE A 253 -34.73 -16.92 -0.27
CA ILE A 253 -34.31 -15.49 -0.17
C ILE A 253 -35.01 -14.62 -1.25
N LEU A 254 -35.77 -15.25 -2.15
CA LEU A 254 -36.71 -14.58 -3.04
C LEU A 254 -38.13 -14.86 -2.55
N LYS A 255 -38.59 -14.11 -1.54
CA LYS A 255 -40.02 -13.95 -1.32
C LYS A 255 -40.45 -12.68 -2.03
N GLU A 256 -41.10 -12.88 -3.16
CA GLU A 256 -41.97 -11.90 -3.80
C GLU A 256 -42.75 -11.14 -2.72
N SER A 257 -42.59 -9.82 -2.71
CA SER A 257 -43.52 -8.97 -1.98
C SER A 257 -44.91 -9.10 -2.63
N PRO A 258 -45.99 -9.10 -1.83
CA PRO A 258 -47.33 -9.36 -2.31
C PRO A 258 -47.76 -8.30 -3.32
N SER A 259 -48.39 -8.77 -4.39
CA SER A 259 -49.13 -7.98 -5.35
C SER A 259 -50.04 -6.96 -4.67
N GLY A 260 -49.67 -5.68 -4.84
CA GLY A 260 -50.45 -4.52 -4.46
C GLY A 260 -50.16 -3.38 -5.44
N GLN A 261 -50.92 -3.38 -6.55
CA GLN A 261 -51.27 -2.29 -7.47
C GLN A 261 -50.23 -1.20 -7.86
N PRO A 262 -50.19 -0.80 -9.14
CA PRO A 262 -49.14 0.05 -9.69
C PRO A 262 -49.25 1.47 -9.12
N ARG A 263 -48.41 1.78 -8.13
CA ARG A 263 -48.09 3.17 -7.79
C ARG A 263 -46.90 3.56 -8.65
N SER A 264 -47.23 4.24 -9.75
CA SER A 264 -46.40 5.14 -10.53
C SER A 264 -44.91 5.09 -10.21
N GLU A 265 -44.14 4.52 -11.14
CA GLU A 265 -42.72 4.84 -11.32
C GLU A 265 -42.58 6.35 -11.53
N GLU A 266 -42.47 7.10 -10.44
CA GLU A 266 -41.89 8.43 -10.42
C GLU A 266 -40.40 8.24 -10.13
N GLY A 267 -39.58 8.63 -11.10
CA GLY A 267 -38.18 8.24 -11.25
C GLY A 267 -37.32 8.48 -10.02
N ASP A 268 -36.75 7.39 -9.48
CA ASP A 268 -35.57 7.48 -8.64
C ASP A 268 -34.39 7.81 -9.55
N THR A 269 -33.96 9.07 -9.55
CA THR A 269 -32.78 9.55 -10.28
C THR A 269 -31.48 8.90 -9.81
N GLY A 270 -31.53 8.02 -8.80
CA GLY A 270 -30.37 7.27 -8.29
C GLY A 270 -29.30 8.17 -7.67
N CYS A 271 -29.68 9.41 -7.35
CA CYS A 271 -28.80 10.53 -7.06
C CYS A 271 -29.45 11.44 -6.01
N GLY A 272 -28.67 11.97 -5.08
CA GLY A 272 -29.14 12.85 -4.01
C GLY A 272 -28.07 13.19 -2.98
N ASP A 273 -28.48 13.85 -1.90
CA ASP A 273 -27.56 14.34 -0.87
C ASP A 273 -27.13 13.21 0.06
N LEU A 274 -25.85 13.17 0.42
CA LEU A 274 -25.35 12.21 1.42
C LEU A 274 -26.01 12.51 2.78
N VAL A 275 -26.69 11.51 3.35
CA VAL A 275 -27.35 11.64 4.66
C VAL A 275 -26.75 10.71 5.71
N TRP A 276 -26.06 9.65 5.30
CA TRP A 276 -25.49 8.66 6.22
C TRP A 276 -24.32 7.92 5.59
N VAL A 277 -23.33 7.62 6.43
CA VAL A 277 -22.18 6.76 6.14
C VAL A 277 -22.18 5.62 7.17
N GLY A 278 -21.99 4.39 6.70
CA GLY A 278 -21.98 3.20 7.53
C GLY A 278 -20.69 2.97 8.31
N GLU A 279 -20.64 1.85 9.02
CA GLU A 279 -19.42 1.38 9.69
C GLU A 279 -18.43 0.83 8.65
N PRO A 280 -17.10 0.99 8.87
CA PRO A 280 -16.10 0.47 7.94
C PRO A 280 -16.11 -1.05 7.91
N LEU A 281 -16.22 -1.60 6.70
CA LEU A 281 -16.01 -3.02 6.42
C LEU A 281 -14.61 -3.23 5.85
N THR A 282 -13.76 -3.92 6.60
CA THR A 282 -12.39 -4.26 6.17
C THR A 282 -12.42 -5.42 5.20
N LEU A 283 -11.97 -5.20 3.97
CA LEU A 283 -11.89 -6.23 2.94
C LEU A 283 -10.54 -6.96 2.99
N ARG A 284 -9.45 -6.20 3.13
CA ARG A 284 -8.09 -6.75 3.17
C ARG A 284 -7.15 -5.83 3.93
N THR A 285 -6.15 -6.42 4.55
CA THR A 285 -5.01 -5.70 5.14
C THR A 285 -3.76 -5.98 4.32
N ALA A 286 -2.98 -4.95 4.01
CA ALA A 286 -1.71 -5.10 3.32
C ALA A 286 -0.69 -5.82 4.22
N GLU A 287 -0.03 -6.83 3.66
CA GLU A 287 0.94 -7.67 4.40
C GLU A 287 2.34 -7.05 4.51
N ALA A 288 2.65 -6.08 3.65
CA ALA A 288 3.96 -5.45 3.56
C ALA A 288 3.95 -4.05 4.17
N ILE A 289 5.11 -3.61 4.70
CA ILE A 289 5.29 -2.26 5.24
C ILE A 289 5.06 -1.16 4.19
N THR A 290 5.24 -1.49 2.91
CA THR A 290 4.95 -0.61 1.77
C THR A 290 3.45 -0.37 1.57
N GLY A 291 2.59 -1.10 2.27
CA GLY A 291 1.15 -0.93 2.24
C GLY A 291 0.63 0.07 3.26
N LYS A 292 1.47 0.86 3.94
CA LYS A 292 0.98 1.83 4.92
C LYS A 292 -0.03 2.79 4.28
N TYR A 293 0.32 3.27 3.09
CA TYR A 293 -0.52 4.09 2.22
C TYR A 293 -0.68 3.38 0.88
N GLY A 294 -1.83 3.59 0.26
CA GLY A 294 -2.12 2.99 -1.03
C GLY A 294 -3.41 3.53 -1.59
N VAL A 295 -3.69 3.12 -2.81
CA VAL A 295 -4.96 3.36 -3.48
C VAL A 295 -5.45 2.02 -4.03
N TRP A 296 -6.74 1.77 -3.88
CA TRP A 296 -7.39 0.58 -4.38
C TRP A 296 -8.72 0.97 -5.02
N MET A 297 -8.95 0.46 -6.22
CA MET A 297 -9.93 1.03 -7.13
C MET A 297 -10.70 -0.09 -7.82
N ARG A 298 -11.95 0.19 -8.14
CA ARG A 298 -12.73 -0.57 -9.11
C ARG A 298 -13.31 0.40 -10.11
N ASP A 299 -13.39 -0.03 -11.36
CA ASP A 299 -13.94 0.79 -12.42
C ASP A 299 -15.47 0.87 -12.27
N PRO A 300 -16.06 2.06 -12.07
CA PRO A 300 -17.52 2.20 -12.05
C PRO A 300 -18.14 2.05 -13.45
N ARG A 301 -17.33 2.04 -14.51
CA ARG A 301 -17.76 1.79 -15.90
C ARG A 301 -16.84 0.74 -16.57
N PRO A 302 -16.87 -0.53 -16.12
CA PRO A 302 -15.92 -1.53 -16.60
C PRO A 302 -15.94 -1.70 -18.12
N ALA A 303 -14.76 -1.71 -18.73
CA ALA A 303 -14.56 -2.02 -20.14
C ALA A 303 -13.93 -3.41 -20.29
N HIS A 304 -14.46 -4.23 -21.21
CA HIS A 304 -13.93 -5.56 -21.50
C HIS A 304 -12.41 -5.48 -21.84
N PRO A 305 -11.55 -6.33 -21.26
CA PRO A 305 -11.85 -7.58 -20.53
C PRO A 305 -12.22 -7.42 -19.05
N ALA A 306 -12.06 -6.23 -18.45
CA ALA A 306 -12.36 -6.02 -17.05
C ALA A 306 -13.86 -6.15 -16.75
N THR A 307 -14.14 -6.61 -15.53
CA THR A 307 -15.51 -6.79 -15.01
C THR A 307 -15.73 -5.88 -13.80
N ARG A 308 -16.94 -5.93 -13.23
CA ARG A 308 -17.28 -5.19 -12.00
C ARG A 308 -16.45 -5.62 -10.78
N GLU A 309 -15.95 -6.85 -10.77
CA GLU A 309 -15.13 -7.37 -9.66
C GLU A 309 -13.65 -7.05 -9.82
N THR A 310 -13.23 -6.68 -11.04
CA THR A 310 -11.83 -6.38 -11.32
C THR A 310 -11.37 -5.22 -10.47
N THR A 311 -10.33 -5.47 -9.68
CA THR A 311 -9.83 -4.55 -8.66
C THR A 311 -8.39 -4.20 -8.99
N TRP A 312 -8.04 -2.93 -8.90
CA TRP A 312 -6.66 -2.45 -9.04
C TRP A 312 -6.16 -1.93 -7.70
N ARG A 313 -4.86 -2.10 -7.46
CA ARG A 313 -4.21 -1.66 -6.23
C ARG A 313 -2.84 -1.07 -6.56
N VAL A 314 -2.49 0.02 -5.89
CA VAL A 314 -1.17 0.62 -5.92
C VAL A 314 -0.71 0.82 -4.49
N ASP A 315 0.47 0.28 -4.17
CA ASP A 315 1.15 0.56 -2.92
C ASP A 315 1.94 1.87 -3.11
N THR A 316 1.60 2.94 -2.39
CA THR A 316 2.14 4.30 -2.65
C THR A 316 3.29 4.68 -1.72
N VAL A 317 3.79 3.74 -0.91
CA VAL A 317 4.99 3.97 -0.08
C VAL A 317 6.24 3.75 -0.93
N GLY A 318 7.04 4.81 -1.06
CA GLY A 318 8.35 4.79 -1.72
C GLY A 318 8.47 5.91 -2.75
N THR A 319 9.67 6.06 -3.31
CA THR A 319 9.89 6.89 -4.50
C THR A 319 9.70 6.04 -5.76
N ASP A 320 9.37 6.68 -6.88
CA ASP A 320 9.23 6.01 -8.19
C ASP A 320 8.12 4.92 -8.23
N VAL A 321 6.94 5.21 -7.67
CA VAL A 321 5.80 4.29 -7.64
C VAL A 321 5.26 4.08 -9.07
N ARG A 322 5.50 2.89 -9.65
CA ARG A 322 5.09 2.56 -11.04
C ARG A 322 4.23 1.32 -11.17
N ARG A 323 4.06 0.54 -10.11
CA ARG A 323 3.42 -0.78 -10.19
C ARG A 323 1.95 -0.69 -9.83
N VAL A 324 1.09 -1.12 -10.74
CA VAL A 324 -0.35 -1.27 -10.51
C VAL A 324 -0.68 -2.75 -10.56
N PHE A 325 -1.16 -3.28 -9.45
CA PHE A 325 -1.56 -4.68 -9.31
C PHE A 325 -3.03 -4.82 -9.71
N GLU A 326 -3.30 -5.68 -10.68
CA GLU A 326 -4.65 -6.00 -11.15
C GLU A 326 -5.07 -7.38 -10.63
N TYR A 327 -6.31 -7.46 -10.15
CA TYR A 327 -6.96 -8.66 -9.66
C TYR A 327 -8.26 -8.83 -10.46
N GLU A 328 -8.35 -9.88 -11.26
CA GLU A 328 -9.51 -10.13 -12.13
C GLU A 328 -10.75 -10.48 -11.31
N LEU A 329 -10.57 -11.26 -10.24
CA LEU A 329 -11.64 -11.76 -9.37
C LEU A 329 -11.50 -11.22 -7.94
N GLY A 330 -12.64 -11.04 -7.25
CA GLY A 330 -12.65 -10.64 -5.85
C GLY A 330 -11.90 -11.61 -4.93
N SER A 331 -11.94 -12.92 -5.21
CA SER A 331 -11.22 -13.94 -4.44
C SER A 331 -9.70 -13.80 -4.52
N GLN A 332 -9.17 -13.43 -5.70
CA GLN A 332 -7.75 -13.17 -5.91
C GLN A 332 -7.30 -11.94 -5.12
N PHE A 333 -8.12 -10.89 -5.12
CA PHE A 333 -7.86 -9.69 -4.32
C PHE A 333 -7.77 -10.01 -2.83
N LEU A 334 -8.72 -10.78 -2.28
CA LEU A 334 -8.72 -11.18 -0.87
C LEU A 334 -7.49 -12.04 -0.50
N GLN A 335 -7.06 -12.93 -1.39
CA GLN A 335 -5.89 -13.79 -1.18
C GLN A 335 -4.56 -13.06 -1.43
N GLY A 336 -4.57 -11.93 -2.14
CA GLY A 336 -3.37 -11.14 -2.41
C GLY A 336 -2.57 -11.57 -3.65
N TYR A 337 -3.10 -12.42 -4.51
CA TYR A 337 -2.44 -12.89 -5.73
C TYR A 337 -2.91 -12.10 -6.96
N PRO A 338 -2.11 -11.14 -7.48
CA PRO A 338 -2.50 -10.36 -8.66
C PRO A 338 -2.48 -11.22 -9.93
N SER A 339 -3.44 -11.01 -10.81
CA SER A 339 -3.53 -11.64 -12.13
C SER A 339 -2.54 -11.01 -13.10
N LYS A 340 -2.32 -9.69 -12.96
CA LYS A 340 -1.45 -8.89 -13.82
C LYS A 340 -0.80 -7.76 -13.03
N VAL A 341 0.40 -7.34 -13.43
CA VAL A 341 1.07 -6.16 -12.89
C VAL A 341 1.40 -5.22 -14.05
N HIS A 342 0.79 -4.04 -14.05
CA HIS A 342 1.12 -2.98 -14.99
C HIS A 342 2.32 -2.19 -14.49
N VAL A 343 3.18 -1.76 -15.41
CA VAL A 343 4.31 -0.87 -15.13
C VAL A 343 4.08 0.45 -15.83
N LEU A 344 3.79 1.49 -15.06
CA LEU A 344 3.48 2.81 -15.57
C LEU A 344 4.73 3.45 -16.21
N PRO A 345 4.58 4.14 -17.36
CA PRO A 345 5.67 4.82 -18.04
C PRO A 345 6.16 6.04 -17.26
N ARG A 346 5.28 6.64 -16.45
CA ARG A 346 5.60 7.69 -15.48
C ARG A 346 5.30 7.19 -14.07
N PRO A 347 6.12 7.57 -13.07
CA PRO A 347 5.78 7.27 -11.69
C PRO A 347 4.57 8.11 -11.25
N LEU A 348 3.85 7.57 -10.29
CA LEU A 348 2.65 8.14 -9.70
C LEU A 348 3.02 8.93 -8.43
N GLU A 349 2.46 10.14 -8.29
CA GLU A 349 2.79 11.07 -7.20
C GLU A 349 1.99 10.80 -5.91
N SER A 350 0.67 10.61 -6.05
CA SER A 350 -0.30 10.76 -4.97
C SER A 350 -1.20 9.53 -4.78
N THR A 351 -1.91 9.45 -3.65
CA THR A 351 -2.95 8.44 -3.41
C THR A 351 -4.27 8.70 -4.14
N GLY A 352 -4.37 9.77 -4.94
CA GLY A 352 -5.60 10.21 -5.60
C GLY A 352 -5.74 9.75 -7.05
N ALA A 353 -5.42 8.48 -7.33
CA ALA A 353 -5.58 7.88 -8.65
C ALA A 353 -6.93 7.15 -8.75
N VAL A 354 -7.53 7.11 -9.94
CA VAL A 354 -8.81 6.45 -10.17
C VAL A 354 -8.80 5.62 -11.44
N VAL A 355 -9.57 4.53 -11.47
CA VAL A 355 -9.87 3.79 -12.70
C VAL A 355 -11.26 4.17 -13.19
N TYR A 356 -11.38 4.57 -14.45
CA TYR A 356 -12.65 4.92 -15.07
C TYR A 356 -12.67 4.55 -16.55
N ALA A 357 -13.69 3.80 -16.98
CA ALA A 357 -13.89 3.43 -18.38
C ALA A 357 -12.65 2.75 -19.01
N GLY A 358 -12.05 1.79 -18.30
CA GLY A 358 -10.90 1.00 -18.75
C GLY A 358 -9.55 1.73 -18.72
N SER A 359 -9.50 2.97 -18.23
CA SER A 359 -8.27 3.75 -18.10
C SER A 359 -7.96 4.08 -16.63
N LEU A 360 -6.69 4.04 -16.27
CA LEU A 360 -6.16 4.62 -15.05
C LEU A 360 -5.86 6.10 -15.28
N TYR A 361 -6.37 6.95 -14.40
CA TYR A 361 -6.06 8.37 -14.33
C TYR A 361 -5.22 8.61 -13.08
N PHE A 362 -4.07 9.26 -13.24
CA PHE A 362 -3.17 9.53 -12.13
C PHE A 362 -2.37 10.81 -12.35
N GLN A 363 -1.87 11.39 -11.27
CA GLN A 363 -0.91 12.49 -11.30
C GLN A 363 0.50 11.94 -11.55
N GLY A 364 1.17 12.44 -12.58
CA GLY A 364 2.58 12.13 -12.83
C GLY A 364 3.48 12.73 -11.75
N ALA A 365 4.48 11.97 -11.30
CA ALA A 365 5.40 12.37 -10.25
C ALA A 365 6.03 13.76 -10.49
N GLU A 366 6.19 14.54 -9.42
CA GLU A 366 6.80 15.87 -9.41
C GLU A 366 6.21 16.82 -10.46
N SER A 367 4.92 16.66 -10.77
CA SER A 367 4.23 17.46 -11.79
C SER A 367 2.80 17.77 -11.40
N ARG A 368 2.20 18.74 -12.07
CA ARG A 368 0.75 19.01 -12.03
C ARG A 368 0.01 18.40 -13.24
N THR A 369 0.59 17.35 -13.83
CA THR A 369 0.07 16.72 -15.04
C THR A 369 -0.73 15.48 -14.70
N VAL A 370 -1.98 15.43 -15.16
CA VAL A 370 -2.83 14.24 -15.13
C VAL A 370 -2.54 13.40 -16.37
N VAL A 371 -2.37 12.09 -16.18
CA VAL A 371 -2.06 11.12 -17.22
C VAL A 371 -3.22 10.12 -17.31
N ARG A 372 -3.71 9.87 -18.53
CA ARG A 372 -4.65 8.80 -18.85
C ARG A 372 -3.88 7.62 -19.45
N TYR A 373 -3.84 6.51 -18.74
CA TYR A 373 -3.22 5.26 -19.14
C TYR A 373 -4.27 4.19 -19.38
N GLU A 374 -4.42 3.71 -20.62
CA GLU A 374 -5.38 2.67 -20.96
C GLU A 374 -4.84 1.30 -20.54
N LEU A 375 -5.53 0.64 -19.60
CA LEU A 375 -5.05 -0.58 -18.93
C LEU A 375 -4.99 -1.79 -19.88
N ASN A 376 -5.90 -1.86 -20.86
CA ASN A 376 -5.96 -2.98 -21.78
C ASN A 376 -4.80 -2.99 -22.80
N THR A 377 -4.47 -1.81 -23.35
CA THR A 377 -3.40 -1.68 -24.35
C THR A 377 -2.06 -1.27 -23.75
N GLU A 378 -2.03 -0.92 -22.47
CA GLU A 378 -0.86 -0.44 -21.75
C GLU A 378 -0.25 0.83 -22.37
N THR A 379 -1.09 1.72 -22.89
CA THR A 379 -0.66 2.95 -23.57
C THR A 379 -1.16 4.21 -22.90
N VAL A 380 -0.33 5.26 -22.91
CA VAL A 380 -0.77 6.61 -22.53
C VAL A 380 -1.61 7.17 -23.67
N ARG A 381 -2.85 7.53 -23.38
CA ARG A 381 -3.81 8.06 -24.34
C ARG A 381 -3.91 9.59 -24.31
N ALA A 382 -3.71 10.19 -23.14
CA ALA A 382 -3.71 11.63 -22.97
C ALA A 382 -2.85 12.04 -21.77
N GLU A 383 -2.30 13.25 -21.85
CA GLU A 383 -1.65 13.93 -20.73
C GLU A 383 -2.13 15.39 -20.73
N ARG A 384 -2.39 15.94 -19.55
CA ARG A 384 -2.82 17.34 -19.41
C ARG A 384 -2.28 17.97 -18.16
N GLU A 385 -1.67 19.14 -18.33
CA GLU A 385 -1.29 19.98 -17.21
C GLU A 385 -2.52 20.71 -16.64
N LEU A 386 -2.69 20.67 -15.31
CA LEU A 386 -3.74 21.42 -14.62
C LEU A 386 -3.28 22.88 -14.39
N PRO A 387 -3.95 23.88 -14.99
CA PRO A 387 -3.52 25.28 -14.86
C PRO A 387 -3.50 25.76 -13.41
N GLY A 388 -2.37 26.33 -12.98
CA GLY A 388 -2.22 26.93 -11.65
C GLY A 388 -2.22 25.96 -10.47
N ALA A 389 -2.41 24.65 -10.70
CA ALA A 389 -2.46 23.67 -9.63
C ALA A 389 -1.11 23.61 -8.88
N GLY A 390 -1.19 23.72 -7.56
CA GLY A 390 -0.07 23.35 -6.70
C GLY A 390 0.14 21.84 -6.74
N TYR A 391 1.39 21.42 -6.56
CA TYR A 391 1.80 20.02 -6.51
C TYR A 391 3.01 19.88 -5.59
N HIS A 392 3.36 18.65 -5.25
CA HIS A 392 4.54 18.31 -4.45
C HIS A 392 4.53 18.94 -3.04
N GLY A 393 3.39 18.83 -2.34
CA GLY A 393 3.24 19.26 -0.95
C GLY A 393 2.91 20.74 -0.77
N ARG A 394 2.45 21.42 -1.82
CA ARG A 394 2.06 22.85 -1.78
C ARG A 394 0.69 23.06 -1.16
N PHE A 395 -0.31 22.29 -1.58
CA PHE A 395 -1.69 22.30 -1.07
C PHE A 395 -2.18 20.88 -0.72
N PRO A 396 -1.47 20.14 0.16
CA PRO A 396 -1.91 18.82 0.58
C PRO A 396 -3.20 18.90 1.43
N TYR A 397 -3.83 17.76 1.65
CA TYR A 397 -4.81 17.61 2.72
C TYR A 397 -4.14 17.71 4.10
N SER A 398 -4.94 17.71 5.17
CA SER A 398 -4.47 17.95 6.54
C SER A 398 -3.45 16.93 7.06
N TRP A 399 -3.36 15.75 6.43
CA TRP A 399 -2.39 14.71 6.81
C TRP A 399 -1.04 14.84 6.08
N GLY A 400 -0.91 15.79 5.16
CA GLY A 400 0.31 16.05 4.41
C GLY A 400 0.48 15.12 3.20
N GLY A 401 1.73 14.74 2.95
CA GLY A 401 2.12 13.98 1.75
C GLY A 401 1.98 14.80 0.46
N TYR A 402 2.03 14.11 -0.68
CA TYR A 402 1.87 14.71 -2.00
C TYR A 402 0.42 14.58 -2.48
N THR A 403 -0.52 14.99 -1.66
CA THR A 403 -1.97 14.86 -1.90
C THR A 403 -2.59 16.05 -2.61
N ASP A 404 -1.78 16.90 -3.24
CA ASP A 404 -2.21 18.17 -3.81
C ASP A 404 -3.31 18.03 -4.86
N ILE A 405 -3.20 17.00 -5.70
CA ILE A 405 -4.11 16.70 -6.81
C ILE A 405 -4.73 15.33 -6.54
N ASP A 406 -6.05 15.30 -6.56
CA ASP A 406 -6.87 14.15 -6.18
C ASP A 406 -7.98 13.94 -7.20
N LEU A 407 -7.98 12.81 -7.89
CA LEU A 407 -8.97 12.50 -8.93
C LEU A 407 -10.17 11.82 -8.30
N ALA A 408 -11.36 12.11 -8.82
CA ALA A 408 -12.59 11.52 -8.31
C ALA A 408 -13.53 11.13 -9.47
N VAL A 409 -14.41 10.17 -9.21
CA VAL A 409 -15.44 9.73 -10.15
C VAL A 409 -16.79 9.72 -9.44
N ASP A 410 -17.81 10.26 -10.10
CA ASP A 410 -19.19 10.21 -9.64
C ASP A 410 -20.13 9.82 -10.80
N GLU A 411 -21.43 9.93 -10.58
CA GLU A 411 -22.48 9.64 -11.58
C GLU A 411 -22.35 10.48 -12.85
N THR A 412 -21.72 11.66 -12.77
CA THR A 412 -21.55 12.59 -13.90
C THR A 412 -20.20 12.41 -14.60
N GLY A 413 -19.29 11.60 -14.06
CA GLY A 413 -18.03 11.19 -14.72
C GLY A 413 -16.78 11.58 -13.93
N LEU A 414 -15.73 11.98 -14.65
CA LEU A 414 -14.40 12.25 -14.07
C LEU A 414 -14.27 13.69 -13.56
N TRP A 415 -13.54 13.84 -12.46
CA TRP A 415 -13.27 15.09 -11.78
C TRP A 415 -11.83 15.14 -11.25
N VAL A 416 -11.36 16.35 -10.98
CA VAL A 416 -10.12 16.59 -10.26
C VAL A 416 -10.30 17.66 -9.19
N ILE A 417 -9.80 17.35 -8.00
CA ILE A 417 -9.82 18.18 -6.79
C ILE A 417 -8.39 18.64 -6.54
N TYR A 418 -8.18 19.95 -6.48
CA TYR A 418 -6.87 20.55 -6.29
C TYR A 418 -6.99 21.92 -5.61
N SER A 419 -5.91 22.70 -5.58
CA SER A 419 -5.93 24.09 -5.15
C SER A 419 -4.87 24.87 -5.92
N THR A 420 -5.04 26.20 -6.00
CA THR A 420 -4.10 27.10 -6.65
C THR A 420 -3.67 28.23 -5.71
N GLU A 421 -2.67 29.01 -6.14
CA GLU A 421 -2.29 30.24 -5.45
C GLU A 421 -3.40 31.29 -5.51
N GLU A 422 -4.09 31.41 -6.66
CA GLU A 422 -5.18 32.38 -6.83
C GLU A 422 -6.34 32.09 -5.87
N ALA A 423 -6.67 30.81 -5.69
CA ALA A 423 -7.70 30.34 -4.74
C ALA A 423 -7.23 30.37 -3.27
N LYS A 424 -5.99 30.81 -2.99
CA LYS A 424 -5.43 30.96 -1.63
C LYS A 424 -5.54 29.70 -0.77
N GLY A 425 -5.37 28.52 -1.36
CA GLY A 425 -5.48 27.25 -0.65
C GLY A 425 -6.90 26.68 -0.53
N ALA A 426 -7.92 27.36 -1.07
CA ALA A 426 -9.28 26.82 -1.15
C ALA A 426 -9.36 25.68 -2.18
N ILE A 427 -10.24 24.70 -1.92
CA ILE A 427 -10.45 23.61 -2.86
C ILE A 427 -11.01 24.17 -4.16
N VAL A 428 -10.34 23.85 -5.26
CA VAL A 428 -10.79 24.04 -6.64
C VAL A 428 -11.16 22.67 -7.20
N LEU A 429 -12.33 22.60 -7.83
CA LEU A 429 -12.83 21.40 -8.47
C LEU A 429 -12.96 21.65 -9.97
N SER A 430 -12.49 20.73 -10.80
CA SER A 430 -12.70 20.78 -12.25
C SER A 430 -13.32 19.48 -12.77
N LYS A 431 -14.34 19.59 -13.61
CA LYS A 431 -14.89 18.49 -14.40
C LYS A 431 -13.94 18.20 -15.55
N LEU A 432 -13.51 16.95 -15.70
CA LEU A 432 -12.60 16.56 -16.76
C LEU A 432 -13.32 15.77 -17.85
N ASN A 433 -13.01 16.10 -19.10
CA ASN A 433 -13.33 15.22 -20.21
C ASN A 433 -12.48 13.94 -20.09
N PRO A 434 -13.08 12.74 -19.97
CA PRO A 434 -12.30 11.51 -19.75
C PRO A 434 -11.46 11.11 -20.98
N GLU A 435 -11.78 11.58 -22.18
CA GLU A 435 -11.02 11.25 -23.37
C GLU A 435 -9.77 12.15 -23.52
N SER A 436 -9.96 13.47 -23.45
CA SER A 436 -8.94 14.49 -23.76
C SER A 436 -8.26 15.12 -22.54
N LEU A 437 -8.81 14.88 -21.34
CA LEU A 437 -8.44 15.53 -20.07
C LEU A 437 -8.65 17.06 -20.06
N GLU A 438 -9.39 17.62 -21.02
CA GLU A 438 -9.76 19.04 -20.99
C GLU A 438 -10.64 19.36 -19.77
N LEU A 439 -10.43 20.54 -19.21
CA LEU A 439 -11.26 21.06 -18.11
C LEU A 439 -12.55 21.61 -18.72
N GLU A 440 -13.67 20.92 -18.49
CA GLU A 440 -14.98 21.31 -19.04
C GLU A 440 -15.60 22.46 -18.25
N GLN A 441 -15.45 22.42 -16.92
CA GLN A 441 -15.94 23.45 -16.01
C GLN A 441 -15.15 23.40 -14.70
N THR A 442 -14.99 24.56 -14.06
CA THR A 442 -14.20 24.73 -12.83
C THR A 442 -14.98 25.54 -11.79
N TRP A 443 -14.86 25.14 -10.53
CA TRP A 443 -15.49 25.79 -9.37
C TRP A 443 -14.44 26.04 -8.28
N GLU A 444 -14.44 27.25 -7.74
CA GLU A 444 -13.70 27.57 -6.52
C GLU A 444 -14.64 27.49 -5.32
N THR A 445 -14.26 26.70 -4.32
CA THR A 445 -15.04 26.52 -3.09
C THR A 445 -14.57 27.49 -2.00
N ASN A 446 -15.28 27.54 -0.87
CA ASN A 446 -14.91 28.33 0.30
C ASN A 446 -14.27 27.51 1.43
N ILE A 447 -13.81 26.28 1.18
CA ILE A 447 -13.14 25.44 2.17
C ILE A 447 -11.66 25.25 1.82
N ARG A 448 -10.77 25.38 2.82
CA ARG A 448 -9.33 25.21 2.61
C ARG A 448 -8.95 23.73 2.53
N LYS A 449 -8.21 23.34 1.50
CA LYS A 449 -7.81 21.94 1.28
C LYS A 449 -7.00 21.36 2.45
N GLN A 450 -6.08 22.14 3.00
CA GLN A 450 -5.26 21.76 4.17
C GLN A 450 -6.07 21.61 5.47
N SER A 451 -7.31 22.09 5.53
CA SER A 451 -8.16 21.99 6.73
C SER A 451 -8.99 20.70 6.81
N VAL A 452 -8.99 19.90 5.75
CA VAL A 452 -9.76 18.66 5.66
C VAL A 452 -8.85 17.49 5.36
N ALA A 453 -9.26 16.30 5.80
CA ALA A 453 -8.50 15.07 5.70
C ALA A 453 -8.54 14.44 4.32
N ASN A 454 -9.70 14.52 3.66
CA ASN A 454 -9.93 13.97 2.34
C ASN A 454 -11.20 14.60 1.75
N ALA A 455 -11.46 14.38 0.46
CA ALA A 455 -12.68 14.84 -0.19
C ALA A 455 -13.10 13.87 -1.30
N PHE A 456 -14.41 13.74 -1.51
CA PHE A 456 -14.99 12.89 -2.56
C PHE A 456 -16.22 13.56 -3.15
N ILE A 457 -16.70 13.09 -4.29
CA ILE A 457 -17.82 13.69 -5.00
C ILE A 457 -18.91 12.64 -5.18
N ILE A 458 -20.15 13.04 -4.88
CA ILE A 458 -21.34 12.24 -5.16
C ILE A 458 -22.33 13.19 -5.83
N CYS A 459 -22.89 12.81 -6.97
CA CYS A 459 -23.97 13.57 -7.61
C CYS A 459 -23.62 15.04 -7.88
N GLY A 460 -22.39 15.33 -8.29
CA GLY A 460 -21.91 16.70 -8.52
C GLY A 460 -21.75 17.54 -7.25
N THR A 461 -21.87 16.94 -6.07
CA THR A 461 -21.64 17.60 -4.78
C THR A 461 -20.33 17.10 -4.19
N LEU A 462 -19.40 18.01 -3.92
CA LEU A 462 -18.16 17.75 -3.20
C LEU A 462 -18.47 17.60 -1.71
N TYR A 463 -17.95 16.55 -1.08
CA TYR A 463 -18.01 16.30 0.36
C TYR A 463 -16.59 16.23 0.92
N THR A 464 -16.37 16.75 2.13
CA THR A 464 -15.06 16.65 2.81
C THR A 464 -15.15 15.91 4.13
N VAL A 465 -14.06 15.25 4.51
CA VAL A 465 -13.91 14.57 5.81
C VAL A 465 -13.02 15.41 6.74
N SER A 466 -13.45 15.59 7.99
CA SER A 466 -12.82 16.52 8.93
C SER A 466 -11.46 16.09 9.49
N SER A 467 -11.23 14.78 9.67
CA SER A 467 -10.02 14.27 10.30
C SER A 467 -9.63 12.90 9.76
N TYR A 468 -8.32 12.72 9.55
CA TYR A 468 -7.72 11.45 9.11
C TYR A 468 -7.30 10.58 10.29
N SER A 469 -7.21 11.14 11.50
CA SER A 469 -6.64 10.50 12.69
C SER A 469 -7.61 10.36 13.86
N SER A 470 -8.66 11.19 13.93
CA SER A 470 -9.73 10.99 14.91
C SER A 470 -10.50 9.70 14.57
N PRO A 471 -10.79 8.82 15.55
CA PRO A 471 -11.65 7.65 15.32
C PRO A 471 -13.10 8.06 15.00
N ASP A 472 -13.55 9.17 15.57
CA ASP A 472 -14.85 9.78 15.35
C ASP A 472 -14.67 11.04 14.50
N ALA A 473 -14.45 10.86 13.20
CA ALA A 473 -14.44 11.95 12.24
C ALA A 473 -15.87 12.25 11.75
N ALA A 474 -16.01 13.24 10.88
CA ALA A 474 -17.29 13.56 10.27
C ALA A 474 -17.11 14.02 8.82
N VAL A 475 -18.10 13.73 7.98
CA VAL A 475 -18.30 14.50 6.76
C VAL A 475 -18.83 15.87 7.20
N ASN A 476 -18.01 16.91 7.03
CA ASN A 476 -18.20 18.19 7.72
C ASN A 476 -18.58 19.35 6.79
N PHE A 477 -18.51 19.16 5.49
CA PHE A 477 -18.82 20.19 4.51
C PHE A 477 -19.30 19.55 3.21
N ALA A 478 -20.22 20.24 2.54
CA ALA A 478 -20.65 19.95 1.18
C ALA A 478 -20.67 21.22 0.32
N TYR A 479 -20.27 21.08 -0.94
CA TYR A 479 -20.37 22.12 -1.97
C TYR A 479 -21.06 21.55 -3.20
N ASP A 480 -22.22 22.10 -3.55
CA ASP A 480 -23.01 21.70 -4.70
C ASP A 480 -22.60 22.53 -5.93
N THR A 481 -22.07 21.85 -6.94
CA THR A 481 -21.57 22.49 -8.17
C THR A 481 -22.68 23.06 -9.05
N SER A 482 -23.92 22.56 -8.92
CA SER A 482 -25.06 23.04 -9.70
C SER A 482 -25.58 24.39 -9.21
N THR A 483 -25.56 24.60 -7.89
CA THR A 483 -26.02 25.83 -7.24
C THR A 483 -24.88 26.78 -6.86
N GLY A 484 -23.64 26.29 -6.83
CA GLY A 484 -22.47 27.01 -6.32
C GLY A 484 -22.55 27.30 -4.82
N SER A 485 -23.44 26.60 -4.11
CA SER A 485 -23.69 26.82 -2.68
C SER A 485 -22.98 25.80 -1.82
N SER A 486 -22.59 26.20 -0.61
CA SER A 486 -21.99 25.30 0.36
C SER A 486 -22.72 25.28 1.69
N ARG A 487 -22.61 24.15 2.40
CA ARG A 487 -23.24 23.91 3.69
C ARG A 487 -22.31 23.12 4.60
N ALA A 488 -22.36 23.44 5.89
CA ALA A 488 -21.70 22.63 6.92
C ALA A 488 -22.53 21.36 7.19
N LEU A 489 -21.83 20.25 7.45
CA LEU A 489 -22.42 18.95 7.75
C LEU A 489 -21.85 18.39 9.06
N THR A 490 -22.50 17.37 9.61
CA THR A 490 -22.01 16.64 10.79
C THR A 490 -22.42 15.17 10.68
N ILE A 491 -22.18 14.57 9.51
CA ILE A 491 -22.49 13.16 9.28
C ILE A 491 -21.34 12.35 9.87
N PRO A 492 -21.58 11.44 10.83
CA PRO A 492 -20.51 10.65 11.43
C PRO A 492 -19.72 9.85 10.39
N PHE A 493 -18.39 9.83 10.52
CA PHE A 493 -17.47 9.04 9.71
C PHE A 493 -16.54 8.26 10.64
N LYS A 494 -16.70 6.94 10.68
CA LYS A 494 -15.98 6.05 11.60
C LYS A 494 -14.64 5.62 11.01
N ASN A 495 -13.57 6.23 11.50
CA ASN A 495 -12.21 6.00 11.03
C ASN A 495 -11.50 4.97 11.93
N ARG A 496 -11.72 3.69 11.67
CA ARG A 496 -11.36 2.59 12.59
C ARG A 496 -9.85 2.51 12.87
N TYR A 497 -9.00 2.73 11.87
CA TYR A 497 -7.55 2.55 11.98
C TYR A 497 -6.76 3.86 12.07
N GLN A 498 -7.47 5.00 12.19
CA GLN A 498 -6.93 6.29 12.59
C GLN A 498 -5.83 6.83 11.67
N TYR A 499 -5.82 6.40 10.41
CA TYR A 499 -4.97 6.98 9.38
C TYR A 499 -5.58 6.76 7.99
N SER A 500 -6.69 7.44 7.72
CA SER A 500 -7.32 7.40 6.40
C SER A 500 -6.54 8.27 5.39
N SER A 501 -5.88 7.62 4.44
CA SER A 501 -4.99 8.22 3.44
C SER A 501 -5.64 8.41 2.06
N MET A 502 -6.73 7.70 1.80
CA MET A 502 -7.51 7.77 0.56
C MET A 502 -8.97 7.49 0.91
N ILE A 503 -9.90 8.25 0.31
CA ILE A 503 -11.35 8.02 0.36
C ILE A 503 -11.93 8.37 -1.01
N ASP A 504 -12.31 7.36 -1.79
CA ASP A 504 -12.89 7.52 -3.12
C ASP A 504 -14.32 7.00 -3.16
N TYR A 505 -15.16 7.65 -3.96
CA TYR A 505 -16.52 7.19 -4.21
C TYR A 505 -16.57 6.28 -5.43
N ASN A 506 -17.26 5.14 -5.32
CA ASN A 506 -17.61 4.31 -6.45
C ASN A 506 -19.12 4.46 -6.77
N PRO A 507 -19.49 5.18 -7.85
CA PRO A 507 -20.90 5.42 -8.20
C PRO A 507 -21.65 4.18 -8.70
N LEU A 508 -20.94 3.12 -9.11
CA LEU A 508 -21.56 1.85 -9.52
C LEU A 508 -21.99 1.02 -8.31
N GLU A 509 -21.13 0.93 -7.29
CA GLU A 509 -21.41 0.19 -6.07
C GLU A 509 -22.15 1.03 -5.02
N LYS A 510 -22.20 2.36 -5.20
CA LYS A 510 -22.73 3.33 -4.22
C LYS A 510 -22.08 3.12 -2.85
N LYS A 511 -20.74 3.08 -2.83
CA LYS A 511 -19.92 2.90 -1.63
C LYS A 511 -18.71 3.82 -1.66
N LEU A 512 -18.22 4.18 -0.48
CA LEU A 512 -16.90 4.80 -0.34
C LEU A 512 -15.86 3.71 -0.15
N PHE A 513 -14.75 3.85 -0.85
CA PHE A 513 -13.57 3.00 -0.80
C PHE A 513 -12.50 3.80 -0.07
N ALA A 514 -11.82 3.21 0.90
CA ALA A 514 -10.79 3.93 1.62
C ALA A 514 -9.57 3.06 1.92
N TRP A 515 -8.42 3.73 2.07
CA TRP A 515 -7.19 3.14 2.57
C TRP A 515 -6.86 3.71 3.94
N ASP A 516 -7.08 2.93 4.99
CA ASP A 516 -6.94 3.34 6.39
C ASP A 516 -5.87 2.49 7.09
N ASN A 517 -4.66 3.05 7.21
CA ASN A 517 -3.50 2.45 7.87
C ASN A 517 -3.30 0.95 7.53
N PHE A 518 -2.87 0.64 6.30
CA PHE A 518 -2.77 -0.74 5.75
C PHE A 518 -4.09 -1.43 5.39
N ASN A 519 -5.24 -0.92 5.80
CA ASN A 519 -6.53 -1.59 5.59
C ASN A 519 -7.29 -0.99 4.41
N MET A 520 -7.65 -1.85 3.47
CA MET A 520 -8.59 -1.54 2.39
C MET A 520 -10.00 -1.75 2.95
N VAL A 521 -10.73 -0.65 3.14
CA VAL A 521 -12.05 -0.65 3.78
C VAL A 521 -13.10 -0.04 2.87
N THR A 522 -14.35 -0.48 3.04
CA THR A 522 -15.51 0.11 2.36
C THR A 522 -16.52 0.66 3.35
N TYR A 523 -17.27 1.68 2.93
CA TYR A 523 -18.39 2.23 3.68
C TYR A 523 -19.65 2.21 2.81
N ASP A 524 -20.72 1.68 3.38
CA ASP A 524 -22.06 1.86 2.82
C ASP A 524 -22.48 3.31 2.98
N ILE A 525 -23.24 3.83 2.01
CA ILE A 525 -23.81 5.17 2.10
C ILE A 525 -25.31 5.15 1.87
N LYS A 526 -25.98 6.20 2.35
CA LYS A 526 -27.38 6.47 2.01
C LYS A 526 -27.50 7.89 1.51
N LEU A 527 -28.20 8.04 0.39
CA LEU A 527 -28.53 9.32 -0.22
C LEU A 527 -29.99 9.69 0.10
N SER A 528 -30.28 10.99 0.18
CA SER A 528 -31.65 11.47 0.14
C SER A 528 -32.26 11.20 -1.23
N LYS A 529 -33.58 11.07 -1.28
CA LYS A 529 -34.30 11.15 -2.56
C LYS A 529 -34.46 12.63 -2.89
N MET A 530 -34.05 13.03 -4.09
CA MET A 530 -34.30 14.38 -4.61
C MET A 530 -35.76 14.58 -4.99
#